data_AF-A0A927M4M4-F1
#
_entry.id   AF-A0A927M4M4-F1
#
_cell.length_a   1.000
_cell.length_b   1.000
_cell.length_c   1.000
_cell.angle_alpha   90.00
_cell.angle_beta   90.00
_cell.angle_gamma   90.00
#
_symmetry.space_group_name_H-M   'P 1'
#
loop_
_entity.id
_entity.type
_entity.pdbx_description
1 polymer ?
#
loop_
_entity_poly.entity_id
_entity_poly.type
_entity_poly.pdbx_seq_one_letter_code
_entity_poly.pdbx_strand_id
1 'polypeptide(L)'
;MHTPTVNAPAAGRVGTFLSGFGSGVGLLFKGLGIYARNPRLVLLGIIPGLITGVFYLAAFGTLIYFVSDLAELITPFADDWAGWARDVVRLIAGLAFLGLGGLLGVLTFTAITLFVGDPFYEQISERVEARYGGVPDEIEVPWWRSLRRSLVDSARLLVRSVLIGIPLFVAGFIPIIGQFVVPVVVALVAGWFLAVELVGVPFYRRGLRLPDRRRVLRANRPIALGFGVAVFLCFLIPLGAVLLMPAAVAGAALLARRTLNQPTTTQPSTGGAQPVDPARPSPAAQPIEAAQSSTAAQSIDSIQPVDPARPASAAPSIDPTQSIDPAQPIEAARSGESGRRVEPGKRAGEE
;
A
#
# COMPACT_ATOMS: atom_id res chain seq x y z
N MET A 1 -19.00 -14.56 -44.51
CA MET A 1 -18.77 -13.18 -44.02
C MET A 1 -17.57 -13.21 -43.08
N HIS A 2 -16.40 -12.81 -43.56
CA HIS A 2 -15.20 -12.65 -42.74
C HIS A 2 -15.13 -11.19 -42.28
N THR A 3 -15.20 -10.95 -40.98
CA THR A 3 -14.89 -9.65 -40.37
C THR A 3 -13.36 -9.47 -40.38
N PRO A 4 -12.80 -8.43 -41.03
CA PRO A 4 -11.39 -8.15 -40.90
C PRO A 4 -11.14 -7.54 -39.52
N THR A 5 -10.40 -8.25 -38.68
CA THR A 5 -9.79 -7.68 -37.47
C THR A 5 -8.75 -6.65 -37.92
N VAL A 6 -9.08 -5.36 -37.82
CA VAL A 6 -8.13 -4.28 -38.07
C VAL A 6 -7.09 -4.31 -36.95
N ASN A 7 -5.94 -4.92 -37.26
CA ASN A 7 -4.74 -4.80 -36.44
C ASN A 7 -4.33 -3.33 -36.41
N ALA A 8 -4.53 -2.65 -35.27
CA ALA A 8 -4.01 -1.30 -35.08
C ALA A 8 -2.48 -1.29 -35.34
N PRO A 9 -1.97 -0.31 -36.10
CA PRO A 9 -0.55 -0.24 -36.43
C PRO A 9 0.28 -0.16 -35.13
N ALA A 10 1.39 -0.90 -35.07
CA ALA A 10 2.25 -1.00 -33.89
C ALA A 10 2.69 0.38 -33.34
N ALA A 11 2.78 1.40 -34.20
CA ALA A 11 3.05 2.78 -33.84
C ALA A 11 2.03 3.37 -32.83
N GLY A 12 0.74 3.00 -32.94
CA GLY A 12 -0.30 3.44 -32.00
C GLY A 12 -0.10 2.86 -30.60
N ARG A 13 0.32 1.58 -30.50
CA ARG A 13 0.56 0.90 -29.22
C ARG A 13 1.73 1.50 -28.45
N VAL A 14 2.81 1.85 -29.14
CA VAL A 14 3.98 2.52 -28.51
C VAL A 14 3.59 3.91 -28.03
N GLY A 15 2.86 4.69 -28.83
CA GLY A 15 2.38 6.02 -28.43
C GLY A 15 1.49 5.98 -27.19
N THR A 16 0.54 5.04 -27.12
CA THR A 16 -0.31 4.85 -25.93
C THR A 16 0.50 4.42 -24.72
N PHE A 17 1.50 3.54 -24.89
CA PHE A 17 2.38 3.14 -23.80
C PHE A 17 3.19 4.31 -23.25
N LEU A 18 3.84 5.09 -24.11
CA LEU A 18 4.64 6.25 -23.70
C LEU A 18 3.79 7.33 -23.03
N SER A 19 2.59 7.59 -23.56
CA SER A 19 1.63 8.51 -22.94
C SER A 19 1.18 8.03 -21.55
N GLY A 20 0.89 6.74 -21.40
CA GLY A 20 0.56 6.14 -20.11
C GLY A 20 1.74 6.20 -19.13
N PHE A 21 2.95 5.90 -19.60
CA PHE A 21 4.17 6.01 -18.81
C PHE A 21 4.39 7.45 -18.31
N GLY A 22 4.35 8.43 -19.21
CA GLY A 22 4.46 9.85 -18.86
C GLY A 22 3.36 10.31 -17.90
N SER A 23 2.14 9.80 -18.05
CA SER A 23 1.05 10.05 -17.09
C SER A 23 1.37 9.50 -15.70
N GLY A 24 1.97 8.31 -15.61
CA GLY A 24 2.45 7.70 -14.36
C GLY A 24 3.52 8.54 -13.68
N VAL A 25 4.51 9.00 -14.44
CA VAL A 25 5.55 9.94 -13.97
C VAL A 25 4.91 11.22 -13.43
N GLY A 26 3.92 11.78 -14.16
CA GLY A 26 3.18 12.96 -13.75
C GLY A 26 2.42 12.80 -12.42
N LEU A 27 1.96 11.59 -12.08
CA LEU A 27 1.31 11.32 -10.79
C LEU A 27 2.29 11.44 -9.62
N LEU A 28 3.55 11.01 -9.79
CA LEU A 28 4.58 11.21 -8.76
C LEU A 28 4.83 12.71 -8.53
N PHE A 29 5.06 13.47 -9.60
CA PHE A 29 5.30 14.91 -9.48
C PHE A 29 4.10 15.67 -8.94
N LYS A 30 2.88 15.22 -9.25
CA LYS A 30 1.67 15.75 -8.63
C LYS A 30 1.61 15.43 -7.13
N GLY A 31 1.96 14.21 -6.73
CA GLY A 31 2.11 13.81 -5.32
C GLY A 31 3.14 14.67 -4.60
N LEU A 32 4.30 14.89 -5.22
CA LEU A 32 5.35 15.77 -4.72
C LEU A 32 4.89 17.23 -4.59
N GLY A 33 4.15 17.74 -5.58
CA GLY A 33 3.57 19.08 -5.54
C GLY A 33 2.52 19.24 -4.43
N ILE A 34 1.70 18.22 -4.17
CA ILE A 34 0.77 18.20 -3.03
C ILE A 34 1.54 18.19 -1.72
N TYR A 35 2.56 17.32 -1.61
CA TYR A 35 3.39 17.23 -0.42
C TYR A 35 4.08 18.56 -0.11
N ALA A 36 4.84 19.12 -1.06
CA ALA A 36 5.62 20.35 -0.89
C ALA A 36 4.76 21.59 -0.58
N ARG A 37 3.52 21.67 -1.08
CA ARG A 37 2.64 22.83 -0.85
C ARG A 37 1.87 22.76 0.48
N ASN A 38 1.82 21.60 1.14
CA ASN A 38 1.08 21.43 2.38
C ASN A 38 2.06 21.21 3.55
N PRO A 39 2.42 22.24 4.33
CA PRO A 39 3.44 22.14 5.38
C PRO A 39 3.09 21.10 6.45
N ARG A 40 1.79 20.87 6.70
CA ARG A 40 1.32 19.80 7.60
C ARG A 40 1.67 18.39 7.10
N LEU A 41 1.60 18.15 5.78
CA LEU A 41 1.99 16.86 5.20
C LEU A 41 3.51 16.68 5.23
N VAL A 42 4.26 17.76 4.97
CA VAL A 42 5.74 17.75 5.07
C VAL A 42 6.18 17.41 6.49
N LEU A 43 5.61 18.10 7.49
CA LEU A 43 5.93 17.85 8.88
C LEU A 43 5.61 16.40 9.26
N LEU A 44 4.42 15.91 8.89
CA LEU A 44 4.01 14.54 9.14
C LEU A 44 4.95 13.49 8.51
N GLY A 45 5.47 13.75 7.31
CA GLY A 45 6.40 12.85 6.62
C GLY A 45 7.80 12.82 7.23
N ILE A 46 8.29 13.95 7.76
CA ILE A 46 9.64 14.07 8.33
C ILE A 46 9.69 13.61 9.79
N ILE A 47 8.58 13.75 10.54
CA ILE A 47 8.52 13.42 11.97
C ILE A 47 9.09 12.03 12.32
N PRO A 48 8.73 10.92 11.64
CA PRO A 48 9.23 9.59 12.00
C PRO A 48 10.76 9.49 11.91
N GLY A 49 11.32 9.96 10.80
CA GLY A 49 12.76 9.96 10.58
C GLY A 49 13.50 10.91 11.52
N LEU A 50 12.87 12.04 11.87
CA LEU A 50 13.45 12.99 12.82
C LEU A 50 13.47 12.43 14.25
N ILE A 51 12.35 11.87 14.73
CA ILE A 51 12.26 11.30 16.09
C ILE A 51 13.27 10.16 16.24
N THR A 52 13.27 9.22 15.30
CA THR A 52 14.19 8.09 15.33
C THR A 52 15.63 8.54 15.14
N GLY A 53 15.90 9.46 14.22
CA GLY A 53 17.23 10.02 13.99
C GLY A 53 17.81 10.70 15.23
N VAL A 54 17.03 11.55 15.90
CA VAL A 54 17.43 12.21 17.15
C VAL A 54 17.71 11.20 18.25
N PHE A 55 16.84 10.20 18.42
CA PHE A 55 17.03 9.14 19.40
C PHE A 55 18.33 8.36 19.17
N TYR A 56 18.62 7.97 17.93
CA TYR A 56 19.84 7.22 17.60
C TYR A 56 21.09 8.08 17.66
N LEU A 57 21.02 9.36 17.28
CA LEU A 57 22.12 10.31 17.46
C LEU A 57 22.44 10.50 18.95
N ALA A 58 21.42 10.64 19.79
CA ALA A 58 21.60 10.72 21.24
C ALA A 58 22.21 9.43 21.79
N ALA A 59 21.67 8.26 21.44
CA ALA A 59 22.18 6.97 21.90
C ALA A 59 23.63 6.72 21.47
N PHE A 60 23.97 7.04 20.22
CA PHE A 60 25.33 6.90 19.71
C PHE A 60 26.28 7.95 20.32
N GLY A 61 25.81 9.17 20.53
CA GLY A 61 26.56 10.21 21.26
C GLY A 61 26.85 9.80 22.71
N THR A 62 25.88 9.21 23.40
CA THR A 62 26.07 8.61 24.73
C THR A 62 27.09 7.47 24.69
N LEU A 63 27.01 6.59 23.69
CA LEU A 63 28.01 5.52 23.52
C LEU A 63 29.42 6.09 23.33
N ILE A 64 29.59 7.14 22.50
CA ILE A 64 30.88 7.82 22.32
C ILE A 64 31.36 8.42 23.65
N TYR A 65 30.47 9.04 24.42
CA TYR A 65 30.83 9.65 25.70
C TYR A 65 31.35 8.62 26.71
N PHE A 66 30.69 7.46 26.82
CA PHE A 66 31.04 6.39 27.78
C PHE A 66 31.99 5.33 27.20
N VAL A 67 32.51 5.50 25.97
CA VAL A 67 33.28 4.45 25.28
C VAL A 67 34.54 4.06 26.05
N SER A 68 35.21 5.03 26.66
CA SER A 68 36.44 4.80 27.42
C SER A 68 36.16 4.01 28.69
N ASP A 69 35.08 4.36 29.41
CA ASP A 69 34.66 3.65 30.63
C ASP A 69 34.24 2.21 30.32
N LEU A 70 33.54 2.01 29.21
CA LEU A 70 33.16 0.68 28.73
C LEU A 70 34.38 -0.16 28.34
N ALA A 71 35.37 0.44 27.69
CA ALA A 71 36.61 -0.24 27.32
C ALA A 71 37.39 -0.67 28.56
N GLU A 72 37.49 0.19 29.58
CA GLU A 72 38.10 -0.15 30.87
C GLU A 72 37.33 -1.27 31.57
N LEU A 73 36.00 -1.19 31.62
CA LEU A 73 35.15 -2.18 32.27
C LEU A 73 35.34 -3.61 31.74
N ILE A 74 35.59 -3.76 30.44
CA ILE A 74 35.78 -5.09 29.82
C ILE A 74 37.25 -5.51 29.67
N THR A 75 38.21 -4.65 30.03
CA THR A 75 39.65 -4.95 29.96
C THR A 75 40.36 -4.98 31.33
N PRO A 76 39.76 -5.49 32.43
CA PRO A 76 40.43 -5.48 33.73
C PRO A 76 41.71 -6.34 33.74
N PHE A 77 41.78 -7.34 32.85
CA PHE A 77 42.98 -8.16 32.68
C PHE A 77 44.21 -7.38 32.17
N ALA A 78 44.01 -6.17 31.63
CA ALA A 78 45.07 -5.29 31.12
C ALA A 78 45.50 -4.23 32.15
N ASP A 79 44.93 -4.23 33.36
CA ASP A 79 45.16 -3.20 34.39
C ASP A 79 46.55 -3.23 35.00
N ASP A 80 47.29 -4.32 34.85
CA ASP A 80 48.68 -4.44 35.31
C ASP A 80 49.68 -4.35 34.15
N TRP A 81 49.21 -4.15 32.91
CA TRP A 81 50.08 -4.07 31.74
C TRP A 81 50.79 -2.72 31.66
N ALA A 82 51.89 -2.69 30.90
CA ALA A 82 52.56 -1.45 30.54
C ALA A 82 51.57 -0.46 29.90
N GLY A 83 51.68 0.83 30.26
CA GLY A 83 50.70 1.86 29.90
C GLY A 83 50.36 1.90 28.41
N TRP A 84 51.37 1.88 27.54
CA TRP A 84 51.17 1.89 26.08
C TRP A 84 50.40 0.66 25.57
N ALA A 85 50.63 -0.53 26.16
CA ALA A 85 49.94 -1.75 25.73
C ALA A 85 48.49 -1.75 26.21
N ARG A 86 48.23 -1.25 27.43
CA ARG A 86 46.88 -1.04 27.96
C ARG A 86 46.09 -0.06 27.11
N ASP A 87 46.68 1.10 26.78
CA ASP A 87 46.03 2.15 25.99
C ASP A 87 45.65 1.63 24.61
N VAL A 88 46.53 0.86 23.96
CA VAL A 88 46.25 0.24 22.65
C VAL A 88 45.08 -0.74 22.76
N VAL A 89 45.05 -1.61 23.77
CA VAL A 89 43.96 -2.57 23.96
C VAL A 89 42.64 -1.86 24.26
N ARG A 90 42.65 -0.85 25.14
CA ARG A 90 41.46 -0.05 25.47
C ARG A 90 40.95 0.75 24.26
N LEU A 91 41.85 1.27 23.43
CA LEU A 91 41.48 1.92 22.16
C LEU A 91 40.80 0.94 21.20
N ILE A 92 41.36 -0.26 21.03
CA ILE A 92 40.78 -1.31 20.16
C ILE A 92 39.40 -1.72 20.70
N ALA A 93 39.27 -1.93 22.01
CA ALA A 93 37.99 -2.25 22.65
C ALA A 93 36.95 -1.14 22.44
N GLY A 94 37.35 0.13 22.60
CA GLY A 94 36.47 1.27 22.34
C GLY A 94 36.03 1.36 20.88
N LEU A 95 36.95 1.18 19.93
CA LEU A 95 36.62 1.12 18.51
C LEU A 95 35.68 -0.06 18.18
N ALA A 96 35.85 -1.20 18.84
CA ALA A 96 34.96 -2.34 18.69
C ALA A 96 33.54 -2.02 19.20
N PHE A 97 33.41 -1.34 20.34
CA PHE A 97 32.10 -0.86 20.83
C PHE A 97 31.46 0.15 19.88
N LEU A 98 32.22 1.12 19.37
CA LEU A 98 31.69 2.08 18.40
C LEU A 98 31.29 1.40 17.08
N GLY A 99 32.10 0.47 16.59
CA GLY A 99 31.81 -0.30 15.38
C GLY A 99 30.57 -1.17 15.55
N LEU A 100 30.49 -1.93 16.63
CA LEU A 100 29.35 -2.81 16.93
C LEU A 100 28.08 -1.98 17.22
N GLY A 101 28.19 -0.95 18.05
CA GLY A 101 27.09 -0.04 18.37
C GLY A 101 26.59 0.71 17.14
N GLY A 102 27.49 1.13 16.24
CA GLY A 102 27.15 1.74 14.96
C GLY A 102 26.44 0.76 14.02
N LEU A 103 26.96 -0.47 13.90
CA LEU A 103 26.35 -1.53 13.08
C LEU A 103 24.95 -1.89 13.58
N LEU A 104 24.81 -2.20 14.88
CA LEU A 104 23.51 -2.47 15.51
C LEU A 104 22.60 -1.25 15.41
N GLY A 105 23.16 -0.05 15.56
CA GLY A 105 22.51 1.23 15.37
C GLY A 105 21.84 1.32 14.01
N VAL A 106 22.59 1.14 12.92
CA VAL A 106 22.06 1.20 11.54
C VAL A 106 20.99 0.13 11.28
N LEU A 107 21.22 -1.11 11.73
CA LEU A 107 20.29 -2.23 11.54
C LEU A 107 18.96 -1.97 12.26
N THR A 108 19.02 -1.59 13.53
CA THR A 108 17.83 -1.32 14.35
C THR A 108 17.16 -0.01 13.97
N PHE A 109 17.92 1.03 13.62
CA PHE A 109 17.40 2.30 13.12
C PHE A 109 16.49 2.09 11.92
N THR A 110 16.92 1.29 10.94
CA THR A 110 16.11 1.00 9.76
C THR A 110 14.79 0.31 10.15
N ALA A 111 14.84 -0.71 10.99
CA ALA A 111 13.65 -1.44 11.44
C ALA A 111 12.68 -0.56 12.25
N ILE A 112 13.19 0.21 13.21
CA ILE A 112 12.39 1.09 14.07
C ILE A 112 11.81 2.25 13.24
N THR A 113 12.59 2.86 12.34
CA THR A 113 12.11 3.96 11.50
C THR A 113 10.97 3.53 10.59
N LEU A 114 11.05 2.33 10.00
CA LEU A 114 9.95 1.77 9.22
C LEU A 114 8.70 1.55 10.08
N PHE A 115 8.86 0.90 11.24
CA PHE A 115 7.76 0.65 12.16
C PHE A 115 7.07 1.93 12.65
N VAL A 116 7.85 2.96 12.99
CA VAL A 116 7.34 4.27 13.41
C VAL A 116 6.74 5.02 12.23
N GLY A 117 7.26 4.84 11.01
CA GLY A 117 6.82 5.55 9.79
C GLY A 117 5.46 5.11 9.27
N ASP A 118 5.13 3.82 9.36
CA ASP A 118 3.86 3.24 8.87
C ASP A 118 2.60 4.07 9.21
N PRO A 119 2.31 4.42 10.48
CA PRO A 119 1.10 5.18 10.82
C PRO A 119 1.10 6.61 10.25
N PHE A 120 2.27 7.20 10.00
CA PHE A 120 2.37 8.54 9.40
C PHE A 120 2.14 8.46 7.89
N TYR A 121 2.69 7.44 7.23
CA TYR A 121 2.49 7.21 5.81
C TYR A 121 1.03 6.90 5.49
N GLU A 122 0.37 6.09 6.32
CA GLU A 122 -1.08 5.85 6.22
C GLU A 122 -1.84 7.17 6.24
N GLN A 123 -1.65 7.95 7.29
CA GLN A 123 -2.22 9.27 7.49
C GLN A 123 -1.96 10.28 6.34
N ILE A 124 -0.81 10.21 5.66
CA ILE A 124 -0.55 11.02 4.46
C ILE A 124 -1.46 10.57 3.33
N SER A 125 -1.52 9.25 3.08
CA SER A 125 -2.40 8.67 2.07
C SER A 125 -3.87 9.04 2.32
N GLU A 126 -4.33 9.03 3.57
CA GLU A 126 -5.71 9.38 3.89
C GLU A 126 -6.04 10.83 3.57
N ARG A 127 -5.19 11.77 3.99
CA ARG A 127 -5.38 13.21 3.72
C ARG A 127 -5.36 13.51 2.23
N VAL A 128 -4.54 12.79 1.46
CA VAL A 128 -4.51 12.91 0.00
C VAL A 128 -5.79 12.36 -0.62
N GLU A 129 -6.25 11.19 -0.21
CA GLU A 129 -7.52 10.59 -0.68
C GLU A 129 -8.73 11.48 -0.35
N ALA A 130 -8.80 12.01 0.89
CA ALA A 130 -9.85 12.90 1.35
C ALA A 130 -9.98 14.16 0.46
N ARG A 131 -8.85 14.72 0.00
CA ARG A 131 -8.82 15.88 -0.90
C ARG A 131 -9.55 15.65 -2.23
N TYR A 132 -9.71 14.38 -2.64
CA TYR A 132 -10.34 14.01 -3.90
C TYR A 132 -11.71 13.33 -3.71
N GLY A 133 -12.30 13.39 -2.53
CA GLY A 133 -13.62 12.80 -2.24
C GLY A 133 -13.58 11.51 -1.40
N GLY A 134 -12.44 11.19 -0.79
CA GLY A 134 -12.31 10.09 0.16
C GLY A 134 -12.27 8.70 -0.50
N VAL A 135 -12.41 7.68 0.35
CA VAL A 135 -12.47 6.26 -0.04
C VAL A 135 -13.92 5.79 0.10
N PRO A 136 -14.62 5.44 -1.01
CA PRO A 136 -15.93 4.81 -0.92
C PRO A 136 -15.82 3.44 -0.23
N ASP A 137 -16.77 3.12 0.66
CA ASP A 137 -16.87 1.84 1.36
C ASP A 137 -15.57 1.45 2.10
N GLU A 138 -15.09 2.33 2.97
CA GLU A 138 -13.89 2.09 3.77
C GLU A 138 -14.07 0.86 4.68
N ILE A 139 -13.15 -0.10 4.55
CA ILE A 139 -13.15 -1.31 5.38
C ILE A 139 -12.19 -1.09 6.55
N GLU A 140 -12.74 -0.95 7.75
CA GLU A 140 -11.96 -0.95 8.98
C GLU A 140 -11.43 -2.37 9.25
N VAL A 141 -10.13 -2.57 9.08
CA VAL A 141 -9.45 -3.83 9.42
C VAL A 141 -8.68 -3.63 10.72
N PRO A 142 -8.76 -4.55 11.69
CA PRO A 142 -7.99 -4.45 12.93
C PRO A 142 -6.49 -4.31 12.64
N TRP A 143 -5.87 -3.27 13.20
CA TRP A 143 -4.48 -2.86 12.93
C TRP A 143 -3.49 -4.03 12.97
N TRP A 144 -3.57 -4.91 13.97
CA TRP A 144 -2.67 -6.05 14.12
C TRP A 144 -2.78 -7.09 12.99
N ARG A 145 -4.00 -7.36 12.51
CA ARG A 145 -4.23 -8.27 11.38
C ARG A 145 -3.78 -7.63 10.07
N SER A 146 -3.88 -6.31 9.95
CA SER A 146 -3.35 -5.56 8.82
C SER A 146 -1.82 -5.60 8.79
N LEU A 147 -1.17 -5.34 9.93
CA LEU A 147 0.29 -5.31 10.06
C LEU A 147 0.94 -6.66 9.73
N ARG A 148 0.49 -7.76 10.37
CA ARG A 148 1.00 -9.11 10.08
C ARG A 148 0.81 -9.48 8.60
N ARG A 149 -0.33 -9.11 8.02
CA ARG A 149 -0.64 -9.41 6.62
C ARG A 149 0.25 -8.59 5.68
N SER A 150 0.44 -7.30 5.97
CA SER A 150 1.33 -6.43 5.22
C SER A 150 2.75 -6.97 5.26
N LEU A 151 3.25 -7.38 6.43
CA LEU A 151 4.58 -7.95 6.57
C LEU A 151 4.78 -9.23 5.73
N VAL A 152 3.78 -10.12 5.69
CA VAL A 152 3.83 -11.32 4.84
C VAL A 152 3.81 -10.96 3.36
N ASP A 153 3.00 -9.98 2.96
CA ASP A 153 2.93 -9.55 1.57
C ASP A 153 4.22 -8.84 1.13
N SER A 154 4.77 -7.94 1.95
CA SER A 154 6.07 -7.29 1.72
C SER A 154 7.20 -8.32 1.69
N ALA A 155 7.22 -9.33 2.57
CA ALA A 155 8.19 -10.42 2.52
C ALA A 155 8.07 -11.24 1.22
N ARG A 156 6.86 -11.53 0.75
CA ARG A 156 6.61 -12.21 -0.53
C ARG A 156 7.01 -11.35 -1.74
N LEU A 157 6.93 -10.03 -1.65
CA LEU A 157 7.49 -9.14 -2.66
C LEU A 157 9.02 -9.21 -2.62
N LEU A 158 9.62 -9.04 -1.44
CA LEU A 158 11.06 -9.04 -1.24
C LEU A 158 11.71 -10.32 -1.76
N VAL A 159 11.16 -11.50 -1.42
CA VAL A 159 11.66 -12.78 -1.93
C VAL A 159 11.61 -12.82 -3.46
N ARG A 160 10.53 -12.36 -4.09
CA ARG A 160 10.45 -12.32 -5.56
C ARG A 160 11.41 -11.32 -6.17
N SER A 161 11.59 -10.16 -5.55
CA SER A 161 12.55 -9.15 -5.99
C SER A 161 13.98 -9.69 -5.92
N VAL A 162 14.34 -10.43 -4.87
CA VAL A 162 15.64 -11.09 -4.74
C VAL A 162 15.81 -12.19 -5.80
N LEU A 163 14.79 -13.05 -5.99
CA LEU A 163 14.84 -14.12 -6.99
C LEU A 163 15.01 -13.59 -8.42
N ILE A 164 14.44 -12.43 -8.74
CA ILE A 164 14.62 -11.75 -10.04
C ILE A 164 15.93 -10.94 -10.06
N GLY A 165 16.35 -10.41 -8.91
CA GLY A 165 17.56 -9.61 -8.77
C GLY A 165 18.83 -10.43 -8.99
N ILE A 166 18.89 -11.68 -8.52
CA ILE A 166 20.04 -12.59 -8.71
C ILE A 166 20.41 -12.76 -10.19
N PRO A 167 19.52 -13.19 -11.10
CA PRO A 167 19.87 -13.35 -12.51
C PRO A 167 20.20 -12.00 -13.18
N LEU A 168 19.55 -10.89 -12.79
CA LEU A 168 19.89 -9.56 -13.30
C LEU A 168 21.28 -9.11 -12.83
N PHE A 169 21.65 -9.41 -11.59
CA PHE A 169 22.98 -9.15 -11.05
C PHE A 169 24.05 -9.92 -11.83
N VAL A 170 23.82 -11.21 -12.08
CA VAL A 170 24.71 -12.04 -12.91
C VAL A 170 24.79 -11.50 -14.35
N ALA A 171 23.66 -11.11 -14.94
CA ALA A 171 23.64 -10.48 -16.27
C ALA A 171 24.40 -9.15 -16.32
N GLY A 172 24.55 -8.47 -15.18
CA GLY A 172 25.33 -7.24 -15.05
C GLY A 172 26.82 -7.40 -15.37
N PHE A 173 27.36 -8.63 -15.31
CA PHE A 173 28.76 -8.91 -15.63
C PHE A 173 29.01 -9.11 -17.14
N ILE A 174 27.96 -9.16 -17.96
CA ILE A 174 28.09 -9.27 -19.42
C ILE A 174 28.59 -7.92 -19.97
N PRO A 175 29.75 -7.84 -20.64
CA PRO A 175 30.23 -6.57 -21.20
C PRO A 175 29.20 -5.94 -22.14
N ILE A 176 29.12 -4.61 -22.15
CA ILE A 176 28.16 -3.80 -22.94
C ILE A 176 26.70 -3.98 -22.46
N ILE A 177 26.15 -5.20 -22.48
CA ILE A 177 24.76 -5.48 -22.09
C ILE A 177 24.53 -5.17 -20.61
N GLY A 178 25.44 -5.59 -19.74
CA GLY A 178 25.39 -5.40 -18.30
C GLY A 178 25.43 -3.93 -17.88
N GLN A 179 26.07 -3.06 -18.66
CA GLN A 179 26.18 -1.63 -18.34
C GLN A 179 25.00 -0.80 -18.87
N PHE A 180 24.38 -1.21 -19.99
CA PHE A 180 23.34 -0.40 -20.64
C PHE A 180 21.93 -0.99 -20.54
N VAL A 181 21.78 -2.30 -20.70
CA VAL A 181 20.46 -2.96 -20.71
C VAL A 181 20.03 -3.33 -19.30
N VAL A 182 20.93 -3.92 -18.51
CA VAL A 182 20.59 -4.39 -17.16
C VAL A 182 20.10 -3.27 -16.25
N PRO A 183 20.71 -2.05 -16.19
CA PRO A 183 20.20 -0.98 -15.34
C PRO A 183 18.78 -0.52 -15.73
N VAL A 184 18.47 -0.51 -17.03
CA VAL A 184 17.11 -0.19 -17.52
C VAL A 184 16.13 -1.26 -17.07
N VAL A 185 16.47 -2.54 -17.23
CA VAL A 185 15.61 -3.65 -16.78
C VAL A 185 15.45 -3.63 -15.26
N VAL A 186 16.51 -3.36 -14.50
CA VAL A 186 16.46 -3.19 -13.05
C VAL A 186 15.53 -2.05 -12.67
N ALA A 187 15.62 -0.89 -13.32
CA ALA A 187 14.73 0.23 -13.06
C ALA A 187 13.26 -0.12 -13.34
N LEU A 188 12.97 -0.83 -14.43
CA LEU A 188 11.62 -1.30 -14.77
C LEU A 188 11.08 -2.30 -13.74
N VAL A 189 11.90 -3.28 -13.33
CA VAL A 189 11.51 -4.32 -12.36
C VAL A 189 11.36 -3.74 -10.97
N ALA A 190 12.36 -3.00 -10.48
CA ALA A 190 12.34 -2.34 -9.18
C ALA A 190 11.19 -1.32 -9.13
N GLY A 191 11.02 -0.51 -10.17
CA GLY A 191 9.91 0.42 -10.29
C GLY A 191 8.55 -0.28 -10.25
N TRP A 192 8.38 -1.39 -10.96
CA TRP A 192 7.15 -2.19 -10.87
C TRP A 192 6.84 -2.65 -9.44
N PHE A 193 7.84 -3.22 -8.75
CA PHE A 193 7.65 -3.67 -7.36
C PHE A 193 7.36 -2.50 -6.42
N LEU A 194 8.03 -1.37 -6.60
CA LEU A 194 7.84 -0.17 -5.80
C LEU A 194 6.43 0.42 -6.00
N ALA A 195 5.92 0.43 -7.24
CA ALA A 195 4.54 0.82 -7.51
C ALA A 195 3.54 -0.11 -6.80
N VAL A 196 3.74 -1.44 -6.85
CA VAL A 196 2.88 -2.42 -6.18
C VAL A 196 2.92 -2.28 -4.65
N GLU A 197 4.10 -1.98 -4.09
CA GLU A 197 4.27 -1.79 -2.64
C GLU A 197 3.59 -0.50 -2.17
N LEU A 198 3.85 0.63 -2.84
CA LEU A 198 3.37 1.94 -2.43
C LEU A 198 1.85 2.10 -2.54
N VAL A 199 1.22 1.49 -3.56
CA VAL A 199 -0.26 1.47 -3.63
C VAL A 199 -0.88 0.56 -2.57
N GLY A 200 -0.08 -0.18 -1.79
CA GLY A 200 -0.57 -1.09 -0.77
C GLY A 200 -1.50 -0.41 0.22
N VAL A 201 -1.08 0.74 0.77
CA VAL A 201 -1.85 1.55 1.75
C VAL A 201 -3.25 1.91 1.21
N PRO A 202 -3.40 2.63 0.08
CA PRO A 202 -4.72 3.00 -0.42
C PRO A 202 -5.57 1.79 -0.86
N PHE A 203 -4.96 0.67 -1.26
CA PHE A 203 -5.70 -0.55 -1.61
C PHE A 203 -6.15 -1.34 -0.38
N TYR A 204 -5.39 -1.35 0.73
CA TYR A 204 -5.79 -2.02 1.98
C TYR A 204 -7.09 -1.41 2.52
N ARG A 205 -7.24 -0.09 2.47
CA ARG A 205 -8.47 0.62 2.89
C ARG A 205 -9.71 0.30 2.05
N ARG A 206 -9.50 -0.27 0.86
CA ARG A 206 -10.54 -0.76 -0.06
C ARG A 206 -10.70 -2.29 0.00
N GLY A 207 -10.06 -2.96 0.96
CA GLY A 207 -10.09 -4.43 1.12
C GLY A 207 -9.35 -5.21 0.03
N LEU A 208 -8.64 -4.55 -0.88
CA LEU A 208 -7.98 -5.19 -2.01
C LEU A 208 -6.66 -5.84 -1.59
N ARG A 209 -6.51 -7.13 -1.91
CA ARG A 209 -5.35 -7.95 -1.53
C ARG A 209 -4.22 -7.81 -2.55
N LEU A 210 -3.04 -8.34 -2.21
CA LEU A 210 -1.89 -8.34 -3.10
C LEU A 210 -2.16 -8.92 -4.51
N PRO A 211 -2.92 -10.03 -4.68
CA PRO A 211 -3.29 -10.51 -6.02
C PRO A 211 -4.11 -9.49 -6.81
N ASP A 212 -5.06 -8.82 -6.15
CA ASP A 212 -5.95 -7.84 -6.77
C ASP A 212 -5.18 -6.58 -7.19
N ARG A 213 -4.29 -6.08 -6.31
CA ARG A 213 -3.36 -4.98 -6.61
C ARG A 213 -2.57 -5.26 -7.88
N ARG A 214 -1.95 -6.43 -7.94
CA ARG A 214 -1.15 -6.83 -9.10
C ARG A 214 -2.01 -6.94 -10.36
N ARG A 215 -3.24 -7.45 -10.25
CA ARG A 215 -4.17 -7.53 -11.38
C ARG A 215 -4.53 -6.14 -11.90
N VAL A 216 -4.92 -5.22 -11.01
CA VAL A 216 -5.31 -3.84 -11.35
C VAL A 216 -4.14 -3.05 -11.96
N LEU A 217 -2.95 -3.13 -11.35
CA LEU A 217 -1.76 -2.47 -11.89
C LEU A 217 -1.31 -3.11 -13.22
N ARG A 218 -1.51 -4.43 -13.42
CA ARG A 218 -1.18 -5.10 -14.69
C ARG A 218 -2.14 -4.74 -15.83
N ALA A 219 -3.36 -4.32 -15.51
CA ALA A 219 -4.26 -3.74 -16.52
C ALA A 219 -3.81 -2.33 -16.93
N ASN A 220 -3.09 -1.63 -16.05
CA ASN A 220 -2.60 -0.26 -16.25
C ASN A 220 -1.05 -0.19 -16.26
N ARG A 221 -0.38 -1.19 -16.85
CA ARG A 221 1.10 -1.34 -16.81
C ARG A 221 1.87 -0.07 -17.15
N PRO A 222 1.56 0.68 -18.22
CA PRO A 222 2.39 1.81 -18.59
C PRO A 222 2.41 2.88 -17.49
N ILE A 223 1.23 3.18 -16.91
CA ILE A 223 1.07 4.16 -15.83
C ILE A 223 1.77 3.68 -14.55
N ALA A 224 1.57 2.41 -14.19
CA ALA A 224 2.21 1.84 -12.99
C ALA A 224 3.75 1.81 -13.11
N LEU A 225 4.28 1.44 -14.27
CA LEU A 225 5.72 1.47 -14.54
C LEU A 225 6.27 2.88 -14.54
N GLY A 226 5.59 3.84 -15.18
CA GLY A 226 6.02 5.24 -15.21
C GLY A 226 6.13 5.84 -13.81
N PHE A 227 5.12 5.63 -12.98
CA PHE A 227 5.15 6.03 -11.57
C PHE A 227 6.30 5.36 -10.83
N GLY A 228 6.36 4.03 -10.88
CA GLY A 228 7.31 3.25 -10.11
C GLY A 228 8.77 3.51 -10.48
N VAL A 229 9.08 3.62 -11.78
CA VAL A 229 10.42 3.95 -12.29
C VAL A 229 10.82 5.34 -11.82
N ALA A 230 9.92 6.33 -11.89
CA ALA A 230 10.21 7.67 -11.42
C ALA A 230 10.54 7.67 -9.91
N VAL A 231 9.77 6.93 -9.09
CA VAL A 231 10.07 6.80 -7.66
C VAL A 231 11.43 6.12 -7.45
N PHE A 232 11.70 5.02 -8.17
CA PHE A 232 12.97 4.30 -8.06
C PHE A 232 14.16 5.22 -8.36
N LEU A 233 14.10 5.99 -9.45
CA LEU A 233 15.16 6.94 -9.81
C LEU A 233 15.31 8.06 -8.77
N CYS A 234 14.20 8.56 -8.23
CA CYS A 234 14.23 9.52 -7.12
C CYS A 234 14.90 8.97 -5.87
N PHE A 235 14.74 7.67 -5.57
CA PHE A 235 15.32 7.03 -4.40
C PHE A 235 16.81 6.69 -4.56
N LEU A 236 17.34 6.70 -5.79
CA LEU A 236 18.79 6.60 -6.04
C LEU A 236 19.54 7.88 -5.62
N ILE A 237 18.85 9.01 -5.54
CA ILE A 237 19.44 10.26 -5.04
C ILE A 237 19.71 10.07 -3.54
N PRO A 238 20.92 10.38 -3.03
CA PRO A 238 21.20 10.36 -1.59
C PRO A 238 20.16 11.17 -0.82
N LEU A 239 19.67 10.63 0.30
CA LEU A 239 18.53 11.16 1.09
C LEU A 239 17.19 11.21 0.36
N GLY A 240 17.15 10.87 -0.93
CA GLY A 240 15.94 10.87 -1.75
C GLY A 240 14.90 9.90 -1.24
N ALA A 241 15.30 8.70 -0.79
CA ALA A 241 14.38 7.75 -0.18
C ALA A 241 13.69 8.33 1.07
N VAL A 242 14.41 9.02 1.97
CA VAL A 242 13.81 9.57 3.19
C VAL A 242 12.89 10.76 2.88
N LEU A 243 13.35 11.68 2.03
CA LEU A 243 12.64 12.93 1.76
C LEU A 243 11.49 12.77 0.77
N LEU A 244 11.61 11.88 -0.22
CA LEU A 244 10.62 11.68 -1.27
C LEU A 244 9.67 10.52 -0.97
N MET A 245 9.93 9.62 0.00
CA MET A 245 8.98 8.55 0.34
C MET A 245 7.59 9.08 0.73
N PRO A 246 7.44 10.10 1.60
CA PRO A 246 6.13 10.69 1.89
C PRO A 246 5.40 11.22 0.64
N ALA A 247 6.15 11.85 -0.27
CA ALA A 247 5.63 12.33 -1.55
C ALA A 247 5.25 11.18 -2.50
N ALA A 248 6.02 10.08 -2.49
CA ALA A 248 5.74 8.89 -3.25
C ALA A 248 4.47 8.20 -2.74
N VAL A 249 4.24 8.15 -1.42
CA VAL A 249 2.99 7.67 -0.82
C VAL A 249 1.80 8.52 -1.27
N ALA A 250 1.93 9.85 -1.27
CA ALA A 250 0.92 10.76 -1.80
C ALA A 250 0.65 10.51 -3.30
N GLY A 251 1.70 10.31 -4.11
CA GLY A 251 1.57 9.96 -5.52
C GLY A 251 0.94 8.58 -5.74
N ALA A 252 1.21 7.61 -4.86
CA ALA A 252 0.65 6.27 -4.91
C ALA A 252 -0.85 6.27 -4.60
N ALA A 253 -1.32 7.14 -3.69
CA ALA A 253 -2.76 7.38 -3.50
C ALA A 253 -3.42 7.86 -4.80
N LEU A 254 -2.80 8.80 -5.53
CA LEU A 254 -3.30 9.24 -6.84
C LEU A 254 -3.26 8.13 -7.90
N LEU A 255 -2.21 7.31 -7.91
CA LEU A 255 -2.11 6.14 -8.79
C LEU A 255 -3.22 5.12 -8.49
N ALA A 256 -3.50 4.87 -7.22
CA ALA A 256 -4.57 3.97 -6.82
C ALA A 256 -5.93 4.47 -7.33
N ARG A 257 -6.25 5.74 -7.10
CA ARG A 257 -7.46 6.36 -7.64
C ARG A 257 -7.53 6.24 -9.16
N ARG A 258 -6.45 6.60 -9.87
CA ARG A 258 -6.41 6.59 -11.34
C ARG A 258 -6.64 5.18 -11.90
N THR A 259 -6.03 4.16 -11.30
CA THR A 259 -6.15 2.76 -11.75
C THR A 259 -7.50 2.13 -11.40
N LEU A 260 -8.22 2.68 -10.42
CA LEU A 260 -9.59 2.33 -10.07
C LEU A 260 -10.64 3.21 -10.78
N ASN A 261 -10.23 4.03 -11.74
CA ASN A 261 -11.09 4.99 -12.47
C ASN A 261 -11.80 6.01 -11.57
N GLN A 262 -11.20 6.34 -10.42
CA GLN A 262 -11.68 7.36 -9.49
C GLN A 262 -11.10 8.73 -9.85
N PRO A 263 -11.81 9.84 -9.56
CA PRO A 263 -11.38 11.18 -9.95
C PRO A 263 -10.08 11.56 -9.23
N THR A 264 -9.09 12.06 -9.97
CA THR A 264 -7.83 12.60 -9.43
C THR A 264 -7.77 14.13 -9.48
N THR A 265 -8.87 14.77 -9.83
CA THR A 265 -9.00 16.24 -9.88
C THR A 265 -9.94 16.63 -8.77
N THR A 266 -9.62 17.71 -8.05
CA THR A 266 -10.48 18.18 -6.96
C THR A 266 -11.86 18.45 -7.54
N GLN A 267 -12.93 17.92 -6.94
CA GLN A 267 -14.26 18.33 -7.36
C GLN A 267 -14.39 19.84 -7.08
N PRO A 268 -14.94 20.63 -8.03
CA PRO A 268 -15.42 21.95 -7.69
C PRO A 268 -16.39 21.77 -6.53
N SER A 269 -16.18 22.51 -5.44
CA SER A 269 -17.14 22.58 -4.34
C SER A 269 -18.50 22.91 -4.94
N THR A 270 -19.38 21.91 -5.08
CA THR A 270 -20.78 22.10 -5.45
C THR A 270 -21.52 22.56 -4.19
N GLY A 271 -21.04 23.69 -3.65
CA GLY A 271 -21.42 24.29 -2.37
C GLY A 271 -21.09 25.78 -2.33
N GLY A 272 -20.82 26.39 -3.49
CA GLY A 272 -21.07 27.82 -3.67
C GLY A 272 -22.52 27.95 -4.15
N ALA A 273 -23.35 28.63 -3.36
CA ALA A 273 -24.68 29.03 -3.78
C ALA A 273 -24.64 29.49 -5.24
N GLN A 274 -25.53 28.95 -6.07
CA GLN A 274 -25.87 29.63 -7.32
C GLN A 274 -26.18 31.09 -6.96
N PRO A 275 -25.66 32.09 -7.71
CA PRO A 275 -26.11 33.45 -7.53
C PRO A 275 -27.63 33.42 -7.68
N VAL A 276 -28.35 33.67 -6.58
CA VAL A 276 -29.77 33.91 -6.64
C VAL A 276 -29.91 35.18 -7.48
N ASP A 277 -30.37 35.00 -8.71
CA ASP A 277 -30.72 36.09 -9.60
C ASP A 277 -31.77 36.98 -8.89
N PRO A 278 -31.44 38.23 -8.52
CA PRO A 278 -32.33 39.09 -7.75
C PRO A 278 -33.58 39.52 -8.55
N ALA A 279 -33.71 39.11 -9.82
CA ALA A 279 -34.78 39.54 -10.71
C ALA A 279 -36.00 38.60 -10.77
N ARG A 280 -36.08 37.52 -9.97
CA ARG A 280 -37.34 36.77 -9.84
C ARG A 280 -38.07 37.11 -8.56
N PRO A 281 -39.22 37.82 -8.61
CA PRO A 281 -40.10 37.89 -7.46
C PRO A 281 -40.60 36.48 -7.14
N SER A 282 -40.37 36.05 -5.89
CA SER A 282 -41.01 34.84 -5.35
C SER A 282 -42.53 35.03 -5.34
N PRO A 283 -43.34 33.99 -5.57
CA PRO A 283 -44.79 34.10 -5.48
C PRO A 283 -45.17 34.54 -4.06
N ALA A 284 -45.80 35.70 -3.94
CA ALA A 284 -46.30 36.21 -2.68
C ALA A 284 -47.24 35.17 -2.04
N ALA A 285 -46.97 34.86 -0.78
CA ALA A 285 -47.91 34.18 0.09
C ALA A 285 -49.22 34.98 0.12
N GLN A 286 -50.32 34.34 -0.24
CA GLN A 286 -51.65 34.93 -0.15
C GLN A 286 -52.05 35.06 1.34
N PRO A 287 -52.72 36.16 1.75
CA PRO A 287 -53.16 36.32 3.12
C PRO A 287 -54.37 35.40 3.40
N ILE A 288 -54.36 34.81 4.59
CA ILE A 288 -55.46 34.02 5.14
C ILE A 288 -56.62 34.97 5.43
N GLU A 289 -57.73 34.81 4.71
CA GLU A 289 -58.96 35.56 4.92
C GLU A 289 -59.74 34.99 6.11
N ALA A 290 -60.22 35.89 6.96
CA ALA A 290 -60.83 35.63 8.25
C ALA A 290 -62.21 34.98 8.14
N ALA A 291 -62.53 34.21 9.18
CA ALA A 291 -63.74 33.46 9.41
C ALA A 291 -65.06 34.24 9.24
N GLN A 292 -66.06 33.61 8.60
CA GLN A 292 -67.47 33.78 8.91
C GLN A 292 -68.23 32.44 8.82
N SER A 293 -68.67 31.98 10.01
CA SER A 293 -69.95 31.34 10.33
C SER A 293 -70.57 30.26 9.42
N SER A 294 -70.77 29.06 9.99
CA SER A 294 -72.10 28.50 10.35
C SER A 294 -72.30 27.03 9.99
N THR A 295 -72.58 26.23 11.03
CA THR A 295 -73.55 25.10 11.07
C THR A 295 -73.23 23.82 10.30
N ALA A 296 -72.88 22.75 11.03
CA ALA A 296 -73.79 21.64 11.33
C ALA A 296 -73.02 20.46 11.96
N ALA A 297 -73.57 19.96 13.06
CA ALA A 297 -73.16 18.73 13.72
C ALA A 297 -73.56 17.49 12.91
N GLN A 298 -72.69 16.48 12.93
CA GLN A 298 -72.92 15.03 12.75
C GLN A 298 -71.51 14.40 12.62
N SER A 299 -71.10 13.25 13.14
CA SER A 299 -71.53 12.34 14.20
C SER A 299 -70.63 11.09 14.03
N ILE A 300 -69.91 10.71 15.09
CA ILE A 300 -69.61 9.31 15.51
C ILE A 300 -68.58 8.47 14.70
N ASP A 301 -67.75 7.78 15.50
CA ASP A 301 -66.97 6.54 15.28
C ASP A 301 -65.68 6.60 14.45
N SER A 302 -64.54 6.01 14.83
CA SER A 302 -64.20 5.07 15.91
C SER A 302 -62.73 5.25 16.29
N ILE A 303 -62.42 5.09 17.58
CA ILE A 303 -61.06 4.87 18.08
C ILE A 303 -60.89 3.36 18.21
N GLN A 304 -59.83 2.79 17.64
CA GLN A 304 -59.31 1.48 18.03
C GLN A 304 -57.86 1.64 18.51
N PRO A 305 -57.54 1.25 19.76
CA PRO A 305 -56.18 1.34 20.29
C PRO A 305 -55.33 0.13 19.85
N VAL A 306 -54.07 0.39 19.50
CA VAL A 306 -53.07 -0.65 19.21
C VAL A 306 -52.47 -1.14 20.54
N ASP A 307 -52.58 -2.44 20.77
CA ASP A 307 -52.15 -3.19 21.95
C ASP A 307 -50.61 -3.40 21.98
N PRO A 308 -49.89 -3.08 23.08
CA PRO A 308 -48.46 -3.32 23.20
C PRO A 308 -48.15 -4.49 24.16
N ALA A 309 -48.23 -5.74 23.72
CA ALA A 309 -47.53 -6.86 24.38
C ALA A 309 -47.57 -8.17 23.57
N ARG A 310 -46.42 -8.60 23.04
CA ARG A 310 -46.17 -10.04 22.83
C ARG A 310 -44.70 -10.36 23.16
N PRO A 311 -44.42 -11.18 24.18
CA PRO A 311 -43.08 -11.70 24.42
C PRO A 311 -42.76 -12.78 23.38
N ALA A 312 -41.57 -12.70 22.78
CA ALA A 312 -41.05 -13.71 21.88
C ALA A 312 -40.62 -14.97 22.67
N SER A 313 -41.01 -16.12 22.13
CA SER A 313 -40.84 -17.46 22.68
C SER A 313 -39.38 -17.90 22.81
N ALA A 314 -39.13 -18.73 23.82
CA ALA A 314 -37.87 -19.32 24.24
C ALA A 314 -37.13 -20.11 23.13
N ALA A 315 -35.80 -20.05 23.19
CA ALA A 315 -34.86 -20.86 22.41
C ALA A 315 -34.79 -22.31 22.95
N PRO A 316 -34.56 -23.33 22.11
CA PRO A 316 -34.37 -24.70 22.58
C PRO A 316 -32.97 -24.90 23.20
N SER A 317 -32.96 -25.57 24.34
CA SER A 317 -31.78 -26.01 25.11
C SER A 317 -30.95 -27.04 24.32
N ILE A 318 -29.63 -26.87 24.31
CA ILE A 318 -28.68 -27.83 23.71
C ILE A 318 -28.24 -28.78 24.83
N ASP A 319 -28.51 -30.09 24.66
CA ASP A 319 -28.13 -31.17 25.57
C ASP A 319 -26.67 -31.63 25.28
N PRO A 320 -25.73 -31.48 26.23
CA PRO A 320 -24.32 -31.81 26.00
C PRO A 320 -24.00 -33.26 26.39
N THR A 321 -24.70 -34.27 25.85
CA THR A 321 -24.31 -35.69 26.03
C THR A 321 -24.55 -36.61 24.83
N GLN A 322 -24.67 -36.10 23.61
CA GLN A 322 -24.78 -36.97 22.44
C GLN A 322 -23.39 -37.36 21.88
N SER A 323 -22.95 -38.56 22.25
CA SER A 323 -21.78 -39.26 21.72
C SER A 323 -21.95 -39.54 20.22
N ILE A 324 -21.00 -39.08 19.40
CA ILE A 324 -20.92 -39.43 17.98
C ILE A 324 -20.01 -40.66 17.83
N ASP A 325 -20.61 -41.74 17.33
CA ASP A 325 -20.00 -43.04 17.01
C ASP A 325 -19.20 -42.97 15.69
N PRO A 326 -17.98 -43.52 15.56
CA PRO A 326 -17.21 -43.46 14.33
C PRO A 326 -17.47 -44.68 13.43
N ALA A 327 -18.07 -44.44 12.26
CA ALA A 327 -18.18 -45.37 11.13
C ALA A 327 -17.93 -44.57 9.83
N GLN A 328 -17.17 -44.95 8.81
CA GLN A 328 -16.34 -46.10 8.43
C GLN A 328 -15.38 -45.62 7.30
N PRO A 329 -14.32 -46.36 6.93
CA PRO A 329 -13.38 -45.96 5.87
C PRO A 329 -13.94 -46.25 4.47
N ILE A 330 -13.71 -45.33 3.53
CA ILE A 330 -14.10 -45.47 2.12
C ILE A 330 -13.14 -46.44 1.42
N GLU A 331 -13.70 -47.55 0.93
CA GLU A 331 -13.00 -48.64 0.26
C GLU A 331 -12.67 -48.33 -1.21
N ALA A 332 -11.49 -48.80 -1.62
CA ALA A 332 -10.92 -48.66 -2.95
C ALA A 332 -11.65 -49.55 -3.98
N ALA A 333 -12.07 -48.96 -5.10
CA ALA A 333 -12.53 -49.71 -6.26
C ALA A 333 -11.34 -50.29 -7.06
N ARG A 334 -11.32 -51.62 -7.19
CA ARG A 334 -10.41 -52.38 -8.08
C ARG A 334 -10.95 -52.42 -9.52
N SER A 335 -10.02 -52.20 -10.44
CA SER A 335 -9.67 -52.99 -11.64
C SER A 335 -10.74 -53.66 -12.50
N GLY A 336 -10.70 -53.36 -13.80
CA GLY A 336 -11.04 -54.28 -14.89
C GLY A 336 -11.53 -53.57 -16.15
N GLU A 337 -10.71 -53.51 -17.20
CA GLU A 337 -11.01 -54.08 -18.53
C GLU A 337 -10.22 -53.41 -19.69
N SER A 338 -9.24 -54.17 -20.20
CA SER A 338 -8.97 -54.45 -21.61
C SER A 338 -8.84 -53.32 -22.67
N GLY A 339 -7.58 -53.02 -23.01
CA GLY A 339 -7.03 -53.25 -24.36
C GLY A 339 -7.59 -52.50 -25.58
N ARG A 340 -6.84 -51.49 -26.06
CA ARG A 340 -6.32 -51.51 -27.45
C ARG A 340 -5.20 -50.49 -27.68
N ARG A 341 -4.06 -51.03 -28.07
CA ARG A 341 -2.88 -50.38 -28.65
C ARG A 341 -3.20 -49.96 -30.10
N VAL A 342 -2.92 -48.71 -30.47
CA VAL A 342 -2.66 -48.31 -31.87
C VAL A 342 -1.48 -47.34 -31.86
N GLU A 343 -0.35 -47.81 -32.39
CA GLU A 343 0.87 -47.04 -32.71
C GLU A 343 0.74 -46.41 -34.12
N PRO A 344 1.61 -45.46 -34.49
CA PRO A 344 1.38 -44.44 -35.51
C PRO A 344 1.86 -44.85 -36.91
N GLY A 345 1.17 -44.33 -37.94
CA GLY A 345 1.47 -44.60 -39.35
C GLY A 345 1.67 -43.33 -40.17
N LYS A 346 2.93 -43.11 -40.57
CA LYS A 346 3.44 -42.32 -41.71
C LYS A 346 2.53 -42.29 -42.96
N ARG A 347 2.48 -41.14 -43.65
CA ARG A 347 2.54 -40.89 -45.12
C ARG A 347 2.52 -39.36 -45.31
N ALA A 348 3.46 -38.64 -45.93
CA ALA A 348 4.12 -38.74 -47.24
C ALA A 348 3.14 -38.61 -48.44
N GLY A 349 3.20 -37.43 -49.09
CA GLY A 349 3.25 -37.25 -50.55
C GLY A 349 1.94 -37.23 -51.37
N GLU A 350 1.83 -36.17 -52.19
CA GLU A 350 1.05 -36.00 -53.45
C GLU A 350 -0.49 -35.96 -53.29
N GLU A 351 -1.23 -34.97 -53.80
CA GLU A 351 -1.18 -34.25 -55.11
C GLU A 351 -1.30 -32.72 -55.01
#